data_AF-A0AB39MEQ5-F1
#
_entry.id   AF-A0AB39MEQ5-F1
#
_cell.length_a   1.000
_cell.length_b   1.000
_cell.length_c   1.000
_cell.angle_alpha   90.00
_cell.angle_beta   90.00
_cell.angle_gamma   90.00
#
_symmetry.space_group_name_H-M   'P 1'
#
loop_
_entity.id
_entity.type
_entity.pdbx_description
1 polymer ?
#
loop_
_entity_poly.entity_id
_entity_poly.type
_entity_poly.pdbx_seq_one_letter_code
_entity_poly.pdbx_strand_id
1 'polypeptide(L)'
;MSAVLWPVTARIVTALNQANGMGEHEIAMRLMKVVEESGEVSAAYIGMTGQDPRKGVTHTRADVADELCDAIIAATVALHAFTTAPPAVLDAKLHAVARRLHEVEVGPTGWPTPEDAYATAPTIVCEIAWTAAVARTVAKSRSGDGVDRDFWLRKAAVLDRIALQGTTGDDTGDIATNAAQRLMDMDDASVICDPRHYVRQQHAHWAKHQ
;
A
#
# COMPACT_ATOMS: atom_id res chain seq x y z
N MET A 1 5.11 -22.40 8.39
CA MET A 1 4.54 -22.95 7.14
C MET A 1 3.74 -24.21 7.44
N SER A 2 2.73 -24.52 6.63
CA SER A 2 1.94 -25.76 6.78
C SER A 2 2.84 -26.98 6.73
N ALA A 3 2.78 -27.82 7.78
CA ALA A 3 3.54 -29.07 7.85
C ALA A 3 3.07 -30.11 6.82
N VAL A 4 1.89 -29.92 6.22
CA VAL A 4 1.25 -30.87 5.30
C VAL A 4 1.44 -30.50 3.82
N LEU A 5 1.51 -29.20 3.51
CA LEU A 5 1.56 -28.71 2.13
C LEU A 5 2.69 -29.34 1.32
N TRP A 6 3.93 -29.16 1.78
CA TRP A 6 5.12 -29.59 1.03
C TRP A 6 5.24 -31.11 0.86
N PRO A 7 4.99 -31.95 1.90
CA PRO A 7 4.96 -33.39 1.70
C PRO A 7 3.90 -33.84 0.68
N VAL A 8 2.72 -33.22 0.68
CA VAL A 8 1.63 -33.59 -0.24
C VAL A 8 1.95 -33.15 -1.66
N THR A 9 2.37 -31.91 -1.89
CA THR A 9 2.69 -31.42 -3.24
C THR A 9 3.89 -32.13 -3.84
N ALA A 10 4.88 -32.51 -3.02
CA ALA A 10 5.99 -33.35 -3.48
C ALA A 10 5.51 -34.72 -3.99
N ARG A 11 4.56 -35.36 -3.29
CA ARG A 11 3.97 -36.63 -3.74
C ARG A 11 3.18 -36.46 -5.04
N ILE A 12 2.43 -35.37 -5.19
CA ILE A 12 1.72 -35.04 -6.44
C ILE A 12 2.73 -34.90 -7.58
N VAL A 13 3.82 -34.15 -7.37
CA VAL A 13 4.89 -33.97 -8.36
C VAL A 13 5.52 -35.30 -8.74
N THR A 14 5.84 -36.16 -7.78
CA THR A 14 6.37 -37.51 -8.07
C THR A 14 5.41 -38.30 -8.97
N ALA A 15 4.11 -38.31 -8.65
CA ALA A 15 3.11 -39.01 -9.46
C ALA A 15 2.99 -38.43 -10.87
N LEU A 16 2.97 -37.10 -11.01
CA LEU A 16 2.90 -36.42 -12.31
C LEU A 16 4.16 -36.67 -13.15
N ASN A 17 5.34 -36.63 -12.53
CA ASN A 17 6.60 -36.89 -13.22
C ASN A 17 6.65 -38.34 -13.73
N GLN A 18 6.13 -39.28 -12.96
CA GLN A 18 6.04 -40.69 -13.35
C GLN A 18 5.05 -40.91 -14.50
N ALA A 19 3.91 -40.23 -14.48
CA ALA A 19 2.86 -40.40 -15.48
C ALA A 19 3.17 -39.69 -16.80
N ASN A 20 3.65 -38.44 -16.73
CA ASN A 20 3.69 -37.53 -17.87
C ASN A 20 5.12 -37.14 -18.28
N GLY A 21 6.10 -37.32 -17.39
CA GLY A 21 7.49 -36.88 -17.62
C GLY A 21 7.80 -35.49 -17.05
N MET A 22 8.98 -34.98 -17.44
CA MET A 22 9.59 -33.78 -16.86
C MET A 22 10.12 -32.81 -17.94
N GLY A 23 9.69 -32.95 -19.19
CA GLY A 23 10.14 -32.10 -20.28
C GLY A 23 9.52 -30.70 -20.25
N GLU A 24 9.93 -29.85 -21.19
CA GLU A 24 9.45 -28.47 -21.29
C GLU A 24 7.93 -28.41 -21.47
N HIS A 25 7.34 -29.36 -22.20
CA HIS A 25 5.90 -29.45 -22.36
C HIS A 25 5.20 -29.69 -21.02
N GLU A 26 5.66 -30.65 -20.21
CA GLU A 26 5.04 -30.93 -18.91
C GLU A 26 5.23 -29.77 -17.92
N ILE A 27 6.36 -29.06 -18.00
CA ILE A 27 6.57 -27.82 -17.23
C ILE A 27 5.54 -26.76 -17.65
N ALA A 28 5.33 -26.56 -18.95
CA ALA A 28 4.31 -25.64 -19.45
C ALA A 28 2.90 -26.05 -18.99
N MET A 29 2.57 -27.35 -19.01
CA MET A 29 1.26 -27.83 -18.52
C MET A 29 1.06 -27.57 -17.03
N ARG A 30 2.10 -27.71 -16.19
CA ARG A 30 2.02 -27.35 -14.76
C ARG A 30 1.77 -25.85 -14.56
N LEU A 31 2.35 -24.98 -15.40
CA LEU A 31 2.05 -23.54 -15.37
C LEU A 31 0.62 -23.24 -15.84
N MET A 32 0.15 -23.91 -16.90
CA MET A 32 -1.23 -23.75 -17.38
C MET A 32 -2.27 -24.15 -16.33
N LYS A 33 -1.97 -25.17 -15.52
CA LYS A 33 -2.83 -25.56 -14.38
C LYS A 33 -3.03 -24.42 -13.39
N VAL A 34 -2.01 -23.60 -13.12
CA VAL A 34 -2.15 -22.40 -12.24
C VAL A 34 -3.17 -21.41 -12.80
N VAL A 35 -3.20 -21.24 -14.13
CA VAL A 35 -4.15 -20.34 -14.80
C VAL A 35 -5.56 -20.92 -14.73
N GLU A 36 -5.71 -22.24 -14.91
CA GLU A 36 -6.99 -22.94 -14.76
C GLU A 36 -7.59 -22.68 -13.37
N GLU A 37 -6.85 -22.95 -12.29
CA GLU A 37 -7.34 -22.72 -10.91
C GLU A 37 -7.65 -21.24 -10.63
N SER A 38 -6.85 -20.33 -11.20
CA SER A 38 -7.13 -18.88 -11.06
C SER A 38 -8.46 -18.48 -11.73
N GLY A 39 -8.82 -19.16 -12.82
CA GLY A 39 -10.11 -19.03 -13.49
C GLY A 39 -11.25 -19.57 -12.65
N GLU A 40 -11.05 -20.69 -11.97
CA GLU A 40 -12.03 -21.31 -11.07
C GLU A 40 -12.30 -20.43 -9.84
N VAL A 41 -11.26 -19.86 -9.21
CA VAL A 41 -11.40 -18.82 -8.17
C VAL A 41 -12.29 -17.67 -8.63
N SER A 42 -12.05 -17.17 -9.85
CA SER A 42 -12.82 -16.07 -10.43
C SER A 42 -14.28 -16.48 -10.67
N ALA A 43 -14.50 -17.69 -11.20
CA ALA A 43 -15.84 -18.23 -11.45
C ALA A 43 -16.62 -18.43 -10.14
N ALA A 44 -15.99 -18.97 -9.11
CA ALA A 44 -16.59 -19.13 -7.79
C ALA A 44 -16.95 -17.78 -7.17
N TYR A 45 -16.10 -16.76 -7.28
CA TYR A 45 -16.41 -15.42 -6.77
C TYR A 45 -17.58 -14.75 -7.52
N ILE A 46 -17.61 -14.87 -8.85
CA ILE A 46 -18.74 -14.40 -9.68
C ILE A 46 -20.02 -15.14 -9.28
N GLY A 47 -19.94 -16.44 -9.09
CA GLY A 47 -21.06 -17.28 -8.65
C GLY A 47 -21.53 -16.93 -7.24
N MET A 48 -20.62 -16.59 -6.33
CA MET A 48 -20.92 -16.21 -4.95
C MET A 48 -21.60 -14.84 -4.86
N THR A 49 -21.15 -13.89 -5.68
CA THR A 49 -21.72 -12.54 -5.72
C THR A 49 -22.99 -12.45 -6.54
N GLY A 50 -23.30 -13.48 -7.34
CA GLY A 50 -24.44 -13.47 -8.26
C GLY A 50 -24.28 -12.48 -9.40
N GLN A 51 -23.04 -12.13 -9.77
CA GLN A 51 -22.79 -11.10 -10.79
C GLN A 51 -23.28 -11.46 -12.19
N ASP A 52 -23.41 -12.75 -12.54
CA ASP A 52 -24.11 -13.16 -13.77
C ASP A 52 -25.62 -13.29 -13.47
N PRO A 53 -26.46 -12.31 -13.85
CA PRO A 53 -27.87 -12.31 -13.51
C PRO A 53 -28.65 -13.47 -14.16
N ARG A 54 -28.09 -14.15 -15.17
CA ARG A 54 -28.71 -15.33 -15.78
C ARG A 54 -28.57 -16.59 -14.93
N LYS A 55 -27.56 -16.63 -14.06
CA LYS A 55 -27.23 -17.79 -13.22
C LYS A 55 -27.59 -17.58 -11.75
N GLY A 56 -27.72 -16.33 -11.30
CA GLY A 56 -27.97 -16.01 -9.90
C GLY A 56 -26.79 -16.38 -8.99
N VAL A 57 -27.06 -16.54 -7.69
CA VAL A 57 -26.04 -16.95 -6.71
C VAL A 57 -25.90 -18.48 -6.75
N THR A 58 -24.72 -18.96 -7.09
CA THR A 58 -24.43 -20.39 -7.28
C THR A 58 -23.36 -20.94 -6.35
N HIS A 59 -22.56 -20.05 -5.74
CA HIS A 59 -21.45 -20.43 -4.86
C HIS A 59 -21.53 -19.69 -3.53
N THR A 60 -20.69 -20.10 -2.60
CA THR A 60 -20.55 -19.57 -1.26
C THR A 60 -19.13 -19.03 -1.04
N ARG A 61 -18.92 -18.36 0.09
CA ARG A 61 -17.56 -17.98 0.53
C ARG A 61 -16.65 -19.18 0.75
N ALA A 62 -17.21 -20.33 1.13
CA ALA A 62 -16.45 -21.55 1.33
C ALA A 62 -15.93 -22.08 -0.01
N ASP A 63 -16.78 -22.09 -1.03
CA ASP A 63 -16.36 -22.52 -2.37
C ASP A 63 -15.21 -21.63 -2.90
N VAL A 64 -15.31 -20.31 -2.73
CA VAL A 64 -14.19 -19.40 -3.10
C VAL A 64 -12.91 -19.71 -2.32
N ALA A 65 -13.02 -20.06 -1.04
CA ALA A 65 -11.86 -20.42 -0.22
C ALA A 65 -11.24 -21.76 -0.66
N ASP A 66 -12.06 -22.72 -1.05
CA ASP A 66 -11.62 -24.02 -1.57
C ASP A 66 -10.87 -23.83 -2.90
N GLU A 67 -11.41 -23.04 -3.83
CA GLU A 67 -10.71 -22.73 -5.10
C GLU A 67 -9.37 -21.99 -4.87
N LEU A 68 -9.32 -21.11 -3.87
CA LEU A 68 -8.06 -20.44 -3.49
C LEU A 68 -7.03 -21.45 -2.96
N CYS A 69 -7.47 -22.48 -2.24
CA CYS A 69 -6.59 -23.57 -1.82
C CYS A 69 -6.07 -24.36 -3.02
N ASP A 70 -6.91 -24.66 -4.01
CA ASP A 70 -6.49 -25.36 -5.23
C ASP A 70 -5.49 -24.54 -6.04
N ALA A 71 -5.69 -23.22 -6.16
CA ALA A 71 -4.71 -22.32 -6.76
C ALA A 71 -3.35 -22.33 -6.03
N ILE A 72 -3.35 -22.34 -4.69
CA ILE A 72 -2.13 -22.45 -3.88
C ILE A 72 -1.43 -23.79 -4.14
N ILE A 73 -2.18 -24.90 -4.17
CA ILE A 73 -1.66 -26.24 -4.43
C ILE A 73 -1.04 -26.31 -5.83
N ALA A 74 -1.75 -25.84 -6.86
CA ALA A 74 -1.27 -25.82 -8.24
C ALA A 74 0.00 -24.99 -8.39
N ALA A 75 0.04 -23.78 -7.81
CA ALA A 75 1.23 -22.94 -7.83
C ALA A 75 2.43 -23.62 -7.13
N THR A 76 2.16 -24.30 -6.01
CA THR A 76 3.17 -25.03 -5.26
C THR A 76 3.72 -26.22 -6.06
N VAL A 77 2.85 -26.98 -6.72
CA VAL A 77 3.22 -28.09 -7.63
C VAL A 77 4.06 -27.58 -8.79
N ALA A 78 3.67 -26.46 -9.41
CA ALA A 78 4.44 -25.84 -10.48
C ALA A 78 5.82 -25.36 -10.01
N LEU A 79 5.94 -24.82 -8.80
CA LEU A 79 7.21 -24.34 -8.24
C LEU A 79 8.29 -25.44 -8.17
N HIS A 80 7.91 -26.70 -7.94
CA HIS A 80 8.84 -27.84 -7.94
C HIS A 80 9.56 -28.04 -9.29
N ALA A 81 9.02 -27.52 -10.40
CA ALA A 81 9.70 -27.59 -11.70
C ALA A 81 10.84 -26.57 -11.85
N PHE A 82 10.88 -25.53 -11.00
CA PHE A 82 11.82 -24.42 -11.12
C PHE A 82 12.84 -24.36 -9.99
N THR A 83 12.69 -25.19 -8.95
CA THR A 83 13.62 -25.26 -7.83
C THR A 83 13.58 -26.62 -7.14
N THR A 84 14.75 -27.06 -6.66
CA THR A 84 14.90 -28.26 -5.84
C THR A 84 14.59 -28.02 -4.35
N ALA A 85 14.44 -26.75 -3.94
CA ALA A 85 14.09 -26.36 -2.56
C ALA A 85 12.86 -25.42 -2.50
N PRO A 86 11.67 -25.85 -2.96
CA PRO A 86 10.46 -25.01 -2.97
C PRO A 86 10.11 -24.34 -1.63
N PRO A 87 10.21 -25.04 -0.47
CA PRO A 87 9.93 -24.41 0.82
C PRO A 87 10.83 -23.21 1.09
N ALA A 88 12.14 -23.35 0.84
CA ALA A 88 13.11 -22.30 1.09
C ALA A 88 12.90 -21.09 0.16
N VAL A 89 12.52 -21.33 -1.10
CA VAL A 89 12.22 -20.24 -2.05
C VAL A 89 10.99 -19.44 -1.62
N LEU A 90 9.91 -20.12 -1.22
CA LEU A 90 8.71 -19.44 -0.75
C LEU A 90 8.97 -18.72 0.59
N ASP A 91 9.68 -19.33 1.53
CA ASP A 91 10.07 -18.71 2.80
C ASP A 91 10.90 -17.44 2.56
N ALA A 92 11.92 -17.49 1.70
CA ALA A 92 12.74 -16.32 1.39
C ALA A 92 11.90 -15.19 0.77
N LYS A 93 10.94 -15.53 -0.11
CA LYS A 93 10.02 -14.56 -0.71
C LYS A 93 9.12 -13.92 0.35
N LEU A 94 8.54 -14.72 1.26
CA LEU A 94 7.69 -14.24 2.35
C LEU A 94 8.45 -13.33 3.31
N HIS A 95 9.68 -13.69 3.70
CA HIS A 95 10.53 -12.82 4.52
C HIS A 95 10.84 -11.49 3.83
N ALA A 96 11.08 -11.50 2.51
CA ALA A 96 11.28 -10.28 1.75
C ALA A 96 10.01 -9.40 1.70
N VAL A 97 8.82 -9.99 1.58
CA VAL A 97 7.55 -9.26 1.64
C VAL A 97 7.31 -8.71 3.05
N ALA A 98 7.52 -9.51 4.10
CA ALA A 98 7.36 -9.09 5.48
C ALA A 98 8.27 -7.90 5.82
N ARG A 99 9.52 -7.92 5.34
CA ARG A 99 10.44 -6.79 5.52
C ARG A 99 9.94 -5.52 4.83
N ARG A 100 9.41 -5.63 3.61
CA ARG A 100 8.84 -4.48 2.89
C ARG A 100 7.59 -3.94 3.59
N LEU A 101 6.73 -4.81 4.11
CA LEU A 101 5.58 -4.39 4.90
C LEU A 101 6.04 -3.66 6.17
N HIS A 102 7.06 -4.18 6.85
CA HIS A 102 7.66 -3.51 8.00
C HIS A 102 8.27 -2.15 7.63
N GLU A 103 8.95 -2.02 6.49
CA GLU A 103 9.49 -0.74 5.99
C GLU A 103 8.36 0.27 5.67
N VAL A 104 7.19 -0.20 5.23
CA VAL A 104 5.99 0.64 5.04
C VAL A 104 5.36 1.03 6.38
N GLU A 105 5.23 0.09 7.31
CA GLU A 105 4.61 0.30 8.63
C GLU A 105 5.46 1.17 9.56
N VAL A 106 6.78 0.99 9.54
CA VAL A 106 7.74 1.79 10.31
C VAL A 106 8.01 3.13 9.60
N GLY A 107 7.68 3.23 8.30
CA GLY A 107 8.20 4.27 7.43
C GLY A 107 9.73 4.16 7.30
N PRO A 108 10.35 4.69 6.23
CA PRO A 108 11.79 4.75 6.16
C PRO A 108 12.31 5.55 7.37
N THR A 109 13.32 5.02 8.04
CA THR A 109 14.15 5.69 9.06
C THR A 109 14.89 6.88 8.43
N GLY A 110 14.14 7.91 8.05
CA GLY A 110 14.57 9.08 7.28
C GLY A 110 13.54 10.21 7.24
N TRP A 111 12.31 10.00 7.72
CA TRP A 111 11.38 11.10 7.99
C TRP A 111 11.81 11.83 9.27
N PRO A 112 11.94 13.17 9.23
CA PRO A 112 12.24 13.92 10.44
C PRO A 112 11.11 13.72 11.46
N THR A 113 11.48 13.55 12.73
CA THR A 113 10.48 13.62 13.82
C THR A 113 9.81 15.00 13.77
N PRO A 114 8.60 15.18 14.33
CA PRO A 114 8.00 16.51 14.39
C PRO A 114 8.89 17.55 15.08
N GLU A 115 9.67 17.11 16.07
CA GLU A 115 10.66 17.94 16.75
C GLU A 115 11.76 18.39 15.78
N ASP A 116 12.36 17.46 15.03
CA ASP A 116 13.41 17.79 14.05
C ASP A 116 12.88 18.63 12.89
N ALA A 117 11.67 18.32 12.39
CA ALA A 117 11.06 18.96 11.24
C ALA A 117 10.72 20.44 11.49
N TYR A 118 10.42 20.77 12.74
CA TYR A 118 9.97 22.10 13.16
C TYR A 118 10.93 22.81 14.11
N ALA A 119 12.14 22.29 14.30
CA ALA A 119 13.15 22.84 15.21
C ALA A 119 13.44 24.34 14.96
N THR A 120 13.43 24.76 13.69
CA THR A 120 13.67 26.15 13.28
C THR A 120 12.40 26.89 12.87
N ALA A 121 11.23 26.27 13.02
CA ALA A 121 9.97 26.86 12.57
C ALA A 121 9.59 28.08 13.44
N PRO A 122 9.07 29.16 12.83
CA PRO A 122 8.53 30.29 13.61
C PRO A 122 7.43 29.85 14.58
N THR A 123 7.10 30.67 15.57
CA THR A 123 6.06 30.31 16.54
C THR A 123 4.71 30.09 15.85
N ILE A 124 3.86 29.22 16.41
CA ILE A 124 2.53 28.93 15.86
C ILE A 124 1.71 30.22 15.67
N VAL A 125 1.75 31.14 16.65
CA VAL A 125 1.03 32.41 16.59
C VAL A 125 1.53 33.29 15.42
N CYS A 126 2.84 33.34 15.21
CA CYS A 126 3.42 34.08 14.08
C CYS A 126 2.99 33.49 12.73
N GLU A 127 3.01 32.15 12.59
CA GLU A 127 2.59 31.47 11.36
C GLU A 127 1.09 31.62 11.09
N ILE A 128 0.24 31.56 12.12
CA ILE A 128 -1.21 31.84 11.98
C ILE A 128 -1.42 33.27 11.47
N ALA A 129 -0.74 34.25 12.07
CA ALA A 129 -0.86 35.64 11.65
C ALA A 129 -0.40 35.87 10.20
N TRP A 130 0.72 35.23 9.82
CA TRP A 130 1.26 35.31 8.46
C TRP A 130 0.35 34.64 7.42
N THR A 131 -0.06 33.39 7.64
CA THR A 131 -0.96 32.68 6.73
C THR A 131 -2.31 33.39 6.57
N ALA A 132 -2.87 33.95 7.64
CA ALA A 132 -4.08 34.76 7.59
C ALA A 132 -3.89 36.08 6.81
N ALA A 133 -2.72 36.71 6.88
CA ALA A 133 -2.40 37.89 6.09
C ALA A 133 -2.31 37.56 4.59
N VAL A 134 -1.57 36.50 4.23
CA VAL A 134 -1.43 36.05 2.83
C VAL A 134 -2.79 35.67 2.23
N ALA A 135 -3.60 34.87 2.93
CA ALA A 135 -4.92 34.48 2.46
C ALA A 135 -5.85 35.69 2.21
N ARG A 136 -5.79 36.73 3.06
CA ARG A 136 -6.55 37.97 2.87
C ARG A 136 -6.07 38.78 1.66
N THR A 137 -4.78 38.77 1.38
CA THR A 137 -4.22 39.43 0.20
C THR A 137 -4.68 38.75 -1.08
N VAL A 138 -4.61 37.41 -1.12
CA VAL A 138 -5.09 36.62 -2.27
C VAL A 138 -6.60 36.76 -2.46
N ALA A 139 -7.39 36.75 -1.40
CA ALA A 139 -8.84 36.95 -1.50
C ALA A 139 -9.21 38.33 -2.08
N LYS A 140 -8.29 39.31 -2.02
CA LYS A 140 -8.47 40.66 -2.58
C LYS A 140 -7.90 40.82 -3.99
N SER A 141 -7.04 39.91 -4.46
CA SER A 141 -6.52 39.96 -5.83
C SER A 141 -7.56 39.42 -6.82
N ARG A 142 -7.85 40.21 -7.86
CA ARG A 142 -8.77 39.84 -8.96
C ARG A 142 -8.11 38.93 -10.00
N SER A 143 -6.79 38.88 -10.01
CA SER A 143 -5.97 37.99 -10.83
C SER A 143 -6.04 36.61 -10.17
N GLY A 144 -6.55 35.59 -10.87
CA GLY A 144 -6.66 34.23 -10.38
C GLY A 144 -5.33 33.51 -10.20
N ASP A 145 -4.27 34.22 -9.84
CA ASP A 145 -2.98 33.65 -9.49
C ASP A 145 -3.18 32.86 -8.19
N GLY A 146 -3.09 31.53 -8.30
CA GLY A 146 -3.16 30.63 -7.17
C GLY A 146 -2.11 30.99 -6.12
N VAL A 147 -2.40 30.68 -4.85
CA VAL A 147 -1.41 30.92 -3.80
C VAL A 147 -0.16 30.08 -4.04
N ASP A 148 1.00 30.69 -3.83
CA ASP A 148 2.31 30.07 -3.98
C ASP A 148 2.43 28.78 -3.14
N ARG A 149 3.23 27.82 -3.65
CA ARG A 149 3.46 26.52 -2.98
C ARG A 149 3.95 26.70 -1.55
N ASP A 150 4.80 27.69 -1.31
CA ASP A 150 5.34 28.03 0.01
C ASP A 150 4.25 28.39 1.02
N PHE A 151 3.17 29.06 0.59
CA PHE A 151 2.03 29.31 1.46
C PHE A 151 1.35 28.01 1.88
N TRP A 152 1.12 27.09 0.94
CA TRP A 152 0.47 25.82 1.23
C TRP A 152 1.32 24.93 2.13
N LEU A 153 2.64 24.90 1.90
CA LEU A 153 3.58 24.19 2.76
C LEU A 153 3.56 24.73 4.19
N ARG A 154 3.68 26.04 4.38
CA ARG A 154 3.67 26.68 5.71
C ARG A 154 2.31 26.53 6.41
N LYS A 155 1.21 26.62 5.65
CA LYS A 155 -0.14 26.39 6.17
C LYS A 155 -0.33 24.95 6.64
N ALA A 156 0.12 23.96 5.87
CA ALA A 156 0.05 22.57 6.28
C ALA A 156 0.94 22.30 7.51
N ALA A 157 2.14 22.89 7.55
CA ALA A 157 3.07 22.76 8.67
C ALA A 157 2.54 23.34 9.98
N VAL A 158 1.92 24.53 9.96
CA VAL A 158 1.34 25.12 11.18
C VAL A 158 0.14 24.32 11.69
N LEU A 159 -0.69 23.78 10.78
CA LEU A 159 -1.82 22.93 11.15
C LEU A 159 -1.37 21.58 11.74
N ASP A 160 -0.32 20.97 11.18
CA ASP A 160 0.28 19.76 11.75
C ASP A 160 0.80 20.02 13.17
N ARG A 161 1.47 21.16 13.40
CA ARG A 161 1.98 21.56 14.72
C ARG A 161 0.86 21.83 15.73
N ILE A 162 -0.27 22.39 15.31
CA ILE A 162 -1.44 22.58 16.17
C ILE A 162 -2.03 21.21 16.54
N ALA A 163 -2.20 20.31 15.57
CA ALA A 163 -2.72 18.98 15.80
C ALA A 163 -1.81 18.13 16.73
N LEU A 164 -0.50 18.39 16.75
CA LEU A 164 0.44 17.76 17.68
C LEU A 164 0.33 18.28 19.12
N GLN A 165 -0.23 19.49 19.34
CA GLN A 165 -0.43 20.05 20.68
C GLN A 165 -1.70 19.53 21.37
N GLY A 166 -2.59 18.85 20.64
CA GLY A 166 -3.72 18.06 21.13
C GLY A 166 -4.54 18.70 22.24
N THR A 167 -5.61 19.41 21.91
CA THR A 167 -6.67 19.74 22.89
C THR A 167 -7.82 18.74 22.74
N THR A 168 -8.20 18.06 23.82
CA THR A 168 -9.21 16.98 23.81
C THR A 168 -10.52 17.34 23.09
N GLY A 169 -10.84 16.59 22.01
CA GLY A 169 -12.12 16.64 21.26
C GLY A 169 -12.00 16.98 19.76
N ASP A 170 -10.97 16.52 19.05
CA ASP A 170 -10.20 17.38 18.13
C ASP A 170 -10.39 17.14 16.61
N ASP A 171 -11.17 18.00 15.94
CA ASP A 171 -11.24 18.11 14.46
C ASP A 171 -9.89 18.59 13.85
N THR A 172 -8.90 19.04 14.64
CA THR A 172 -7.66 19.60 14.09
C THR A 172 -6.75 18.56 13.44
N GLY A 173 -6.83 17.29 13.87
CA GLY A 173 -6.12 16.18 13.23
C GLY A 173 -6.56 15.96 11.79
N ASP A 174 -7.88 15.97 11.55
CA ASP A 174 -8.46 15.84 10.21
C ASP A 174 -8.18 17.09 9.36
N ILE A 175 -8.24 18.28 9.96
CA ILE A 175 -7.88 19.53 9.28
C ILE A 175 -6.41 19.51 8.84
N ALA A 176 -5.50 19.02 9.68
CA ALA A 176 -4.08 18.89 9.35
C ALA A 176 -3.86 17.87 8.22
N THR A 177 -4.52 16.71 8.28
CA THR A 177 -4.45 15.69 7.23
C THR A 177 -4.98 16.22 5.89
N ASN A 178 -6.11 16.92 5.89
CA ASN A 178 -6.68 17.52 4.68
C ASN A 178 -5.77 18.61 4.09
N ALA A 179 -5.15 19.44 4.94
CA ALA A 179 -4.19 20.44 4.49
C ALA A 179 -2.93 19.81 3.89
N ALA A 180 -2.47 18.70 4.48
CA ALA A 180 -1.33 17.93 3.99
C ALA A 180 -1.63 17.25 2.64
N GLN A 181 -2.81 16.65 2.49
CA GLN A 181 -3.24 16.06 1.23
C GLN A 181 -3.30 17.10 0.12
N ARG A 182 -3.80 18.30 0.42
CA ARG A 182 -3.85 19.40 -0.55
C ARG A 182 -2.45 19.83 -1.04
N LEU A 183 -1.44 19.77 -0.18
CA LEU A 183 -0.06 20.01 -0.59
C LEU A 183 0.47 18.86 -1.48
N MET A 184 0.20 17.61 -1.11
CA MET A 184 0.58 16.45 -1.93
C MET A 184 -0.05 16.47 -3.32
N ASP A 185 -1.33 16.84 -3.41
CA ASP A 185 -2.06 16.95 -4.68
C ASP A 185 -1.45 18.05 -5.58
N MET A 186 -0.95 19.14 -4.98
CA MET A 186 -0.23 20.19 -5.71
C MET A 186 1.13 19.73 -6.23
N ASP A 187 1.79 18.85 -5.48
CA ASP A 187 3.14 18.36 -5.78
C ASP A 187 3.15 17.07 -6.64
N ASP A 188 1.97 16.59 -7.04
CA ASP A 188 1.76 15.30 -7.73
C ASP A 188 2.44 14.13 -6.98
N ALA A 189 2.41 14.19 -5.64
CA ALA A 189 3.03 13.18 -4.79
C ALA A 189 2.16 11.91 -4.73
N SER A 190 2.77 10.73 -4.85
CA SER A 190 2.06 9.46 -4.81
C SER A 190 1.31 9.25 -3.48
N VAL A 191 0.06 8.78 -3.54
CA VAL A 191 -0.87 8.50 -2.41
C VAL A 191 -0.35 7.45 -1.40
N ILE A 192 0.83 6.88 -1.64
CA ILE A 192 1.40 5.79 -0.82
C ILE A 192 2.06 6.31 0.47
N CYS A 193 2.36 7.61 0.59
CA CYS A 193 2.95 8.19 1.80
C CYS A 193 1.92 8.84 2.73
N ASP A 194 2.18 8.79 4.04
CA ASP A 194 1.39 9.49 5.05
C ASP A 194 1.46 11.02 4.80
N PRO A 195 0.31 11.70 4.64
CA PRO A 195 0.30 13.13 4.31
C PRO A 195 1.02 14.02 5.33
N ARG A 196 0.87 13.74 6.63
CA ARG A 196 1.46 14.56 7.69
C ARG A 196 2.97 14.36 7.74
N HIS A 197 3.46 13.14 7.47
CA HIS A 197 4.89 12.89 7.30
C HIS A 197 5.47 13.59 6.07
N TYR A 198 4.73 13.64 4.95
CA TYR A 198 5.12 14.38 3.76
C TYR A 198 5.38 15.87 4.07
N VAL A 199 4.43 16.52 4.77
CA VAL A 199 4.55 17.93 5.17
C VAL A 199 5.80 18.17 6.02
N ARG A 200 6.10 17.29 6.99
CA ARG A 200 7.27 17.42 7.88
C ARG A 200 8.58 17.36 7.10
N GLN A 201 8.71 16.44 6.15
CA GLN A 201 9.90 16.39 5.28
C GLN A 201 10.01 17.64 4.43
N GLN A 202 8.95 18.04 3.74
CA GLN A 202 8.97 19.21 2.85
C GLN A 202 9.32 20.48 3.62
N HIS A 203 8.79 20.65 4.83
CA HIS A 203 9.11 21.78 5.70
C HIS A 203 10.58 21.75 6.14
N ALA A 204 11.09 20.58 6.56
CA ALA A 204 12.50 20.43 6.94
C ALA A 204 13.46 20.71 5.77
N HIS A 205 13.09 20.36 4.54
CA HIS A 205 13.85 20.72 3.34
C HIS A 205 13.77 22.22 3.05
N TRP A 206 12.58 22.82 3.06
CA TRP A 206 12.38 24.25 2.84
C TRP A 206 13.16 25.11 3.84
N ALA A 207 13.12 24.76 5.14
CA ALA A 207 13.82 25.48 6.20
C ALA A 207 15.35 25.46 6.06
N LYS A 208 15.92 24.48 5.34
CA LYS A 208 17.37 24.42 5.05
C LYS A 208 17.79 25.31 3.87
N HIS A 209 16.84 25.75 3.04
CA HIS A 209 17.10 26.50 1.80
C HIS A 209 16.47 27.91 1.81
N GLN A 210 16.02 28.39 2.98
CA GLN A 210 15.62 29.78 3.21
C GLN A 210 16.84 30.68 3.42
#